data_AF-A0A1B6LTW7-F1
#
_entry.id   AF-A0A1B6LTW7-F1
#
_cell.length_a   1.000
_cell.length_b   1.000
_cell.length_c   1.000
_cell.angle_alpha   90.00
_cell.angle_beta   90.00
_cell.angle_gamma   90.00
#
_symmetry.space_group_name_H-M   'P 1'
#
loop_
_entity.id
_entity.type
_entity.pdbx_description
1 polymer ?
#
loop_
_entity_poly.entity_id
_entity_poly.type
_entity_poly.pdbx_seq_one_letter_code
_entity_poly.pdbx_strand_id
1 'polypeptide(L)'
;NYVDRHLEVLEQLDVEYRTNNKFEQVYRDFETQKICYLPLTAFILKPIHRLFHYTHLLDKLLKHYSKDHVDYEDCLSARERLGELQPHLSDQLRHSENFVALCELQRDTVGFDHLAAPHRQFLRQGCLNKFSTRKGYLQRMFFLFSDVLLYTNRVGHLFSVHGQLPLHTLAIEERCDTPTANSFIIYGGNRVLTLAASSEEEKDKWLEDLTEAVDYSKNLPNDEKISYLSLKSCSSSDDVMEKCGVEEHKVSPQRSNTTVHVCWHRNTSLSMEDTLRAAHNTLSGYLLRKFKNSNGWQKLWVVFTNFCLFFYKTFQDDCPLASLPLLGYTVSTPNEKDAIHKDFVFKLQFKNHVYFFRAESEYTFSRWMEVISSATQNAGRTRLFSRKDSALDD
;
A
#
# COMPACT_ATOMS: atom_id res chain seq x y z
N ASN A 1 16.98 -10.63 -23.43
CA ASN A 1 16.86 -9.83 -22.19
C ASN A 1 15.86 -10.48 -21.25
N TYR A 2 16.29 -10.89 -20.04
CA TYR A 2 15.39 -11.50 -19.04
C TYR A 2 14.46 -10.48 -18.39
N VAL A 3 14.95 -9.26 -18.17
CA VAL A 3 14.19 -8.19 -17.50
C VAL A 3 13.08 -7.63 -18.40
N ASP A 4 13.29 -7.59 -19.71
CA ASP A 4 12.30 -7.07 -20.67
C ASP A 4 11.04 -7.94 -20.76
N ARG A 5 11.11 -9.21 -20.36
CA ARG A 5 9.97 -10.14 -20.38
C ARG A 5 9.22 -10.20 -19.05
N HIS A 6 9.57 -9.31 -18.12
CA HIS A 6 9.02 -9.34 -16.77
C HIS A 6 7.50 -9.11 -16.73
N LEU A 7 7.00 -8.12 -17.47
CA LEU A 7 5.55 -7.87 -17.58
C LEU A 7 4.84 -9.03 -18.28
N GLU A 8 5.41 -9.54 -19.38
CA GLU A 8 4.87 -10.70 -20.11
C GLU A 8 4.70 -11.91 -19.20
N VAL A 9 5.68 -12.20 -18.32
CA VAL A 9 5.58 -13.29 -17.34
C VAL A 9 4.41 -13.07 -16.37
N LEU A 10 4.24 -11.85 -15.86
CA LEU A 10 3.12 -11.53 -14.97
C LEU A 10 1.76 -11.69 -15.68
N GLU A 11 1.65 -11.20 -16.91
CA GLU A 11 0.44 -11.33 -17.72
C GLU A 11 0.08 -12.80 -17.99
N GLN A 12 1.06 -13.62 -18.35
CA GLN A 12 0.82 -15.04 -18.58
C GLN A 12 0.43 -15.79 -17.30
N LEU A 13 1.03 -15.44 -16.16
CA LEU A 13 0.63 -16.01 -14.87
C LEU A 13 -0.82 -15.67 -14.52
N ASP A 14 -1.26 -14.45 -14.78
CA ASP A 14 -2.64 -14.02 -14.53
C ASP A 14 -3.62 -14.65 -15.54
N VAL A 15 -3.24 -14.84 -16.81
CA VAL A 15 -4.04 -15.58 -17.79
C VAL A 15 -4.23 -17.04 -17.36
N GLU A 16 -3.15 -17.73 -17.01
CA GLU A 16 -3.22 -19.13 -16.53
C GLU A 16 -4.00 -19.23 -15.22
N TYR A 17 -3.81 -18.29 -14.28
CA TYR A 17 -4.57 -18.25 -13.03
C TYR A 17 -6.08 -18.14 -13.27
N ARG A 18 -6.51 -17.37 -14.28
CA ARG A 18 -7.94 -17.15 -14.58
C ARG A 18 -8.58 -18.24 -15.43
N THR A 19 -7.79 -18.92 -16.28
CA THR A 19 -8.32 -19.83 -17.31
C THR A 19 -8.07 -21.31 -17.01
N ASN A 20 -7.12 -21.62 -16.12
CA ASN A 20 -6.69 -22.97 -15.83
C ASN A 20 -6.87 -23.32 -14.35
N ASN A 21 -7.99 -23.97 -14.02
CA ASN A 21 -8.35 -24.34 -12.64
C ASN A 21 -7.27 -25.18 -11.91
N LYS A 22 -6.50 -26.01 -12.65
CA LYS A 22 -5.41 -26.78 -12.04
C LYS A 22 -4.26 -25.88 -11.64
N PHE A 23 -3.90 -24.93 -12.50
CA PHE A 23 -2.87 -23.94 -12.20
C PHE A 23 -3.31 -23.01 -11.08
N GLU A 24 -4.55 -22.53 -11.11
CA GLU A 24 -5.14 -21.72 -10.04
C GLU A 24 -5.02 -22.41 -8.68
N GLN A 25 -5.39 -23.70 -8.59
CA GLN A 25 -5.29 -24.47 -7.36
C GLN A 25 -3.83 -24.58 -6.88
N VAL A 26 -2.89 -24.92 -7.77
CA VAL A 26 -1.45 -24.99 -7.44
C VAL A 26 -0.92 -23.64 -6.97
N TYR A 27 -1.32 -22.55 -7.62
CA TYR A 27 -0.93 -21.20 -7.27
C TYR A 27 -1.42 -20.83 -5.86
N ARG A 28 -2.71 -21.08 -5.57
CA ARG A 28 -3.31 -20.84 -4.25
C ARG A 28 -2.65 -21.69 -3.17
N ASP A 29 -2.41 -22.97 -3.44
CA ASP A 29 -1.76 -23.89 -2.50
C ASP A 29 -0.33 -23.44 -2.18
N PHE A 30 0.42 -22.98 -3.19
CA PHE A 30 1.76 -22.44 -3.00
C PHE A 30 1.75 -21.19 -2.11
N GLU A 31 0.84 -20.24 -2.36
CA GLU A 31 0.72 -19.04 -1.53
C GLU A 31 0.28 -19.32 -0.09
N THR A 32 -0.22 -20.52 0.23
CA THR A 32 -0.50 -20.92 1.62
C THR A 32 0.74 -21.38 2.38
N GLN A 33 1.84 -21.64 1.69
CA GLN A 33 3.07 -22.10 2.30
C GLN A 33 3.78 -20.94 3.03
N LYS A 34 4.42 -21.25 4.16
CA LYS A 34 5.12 -20.23 4.98
C LYS A 34 6.30 -19.57 4.25
N ILE A 35 6.88 -20.25 3.26
CA ILE A 35 7.95 -19.70 2.43
C ILE A 35 7.45 -18.55 1.54
N CYS A 36 6.18 -18.58 1.14
CA CYS A 36 5.56 -17.55 0.29
C CYS A 36 5.03 -16.38 1.13
N TYR A 37 5.88 -15.75 1.95
CA TYR A 37 5.47 -14.74 2.94
C TYR A 37 4.92 -13.42 2.36
N LEU A 38 4.92 -13.27 1.04
CA LEU A 38 4.28 -12.23 0.25
C LEU A 38 3.47 -12.90 -0.88
N PRO A 39 2.53 -12.21 -1.53
CA PRO A 39 1.92 -12.70 -2.77
C PRO A 39 3.00 -13.11 -3.79
N LEU A 40 2.76 -14.19 -4.55
CA LEU A 40 3.78 -14.74 -5.46
C LEU A 40 4.26 -13.68 -6.48
N THR A 41 3.32 -12.90 -7.00
CA THR A 41 3.55 -11.75 -7.90
C THR A 41 4.54 -10.72 -7.35
N ALA A 42 4.57 -10.51 -6.02
CA ALA A 42 5.50 -9.58 -5.39
C ALA A 42 6.97 -10.05 -5.45
N PHE A 43 7.21 -11.37 -5.52
CA PHE A 43 8.56 -11.91 -5.70
C PHE A 43 9.06 -11.70 -7.13
N ILE A 44 8.15 -11.71 -8.11
CA ILE A 44 8.49 -11.54 -9.52
C ILE A 44 9.06 -10.14 -9.75
N LEU A 45 8.54 -9.10 -9.07
CA LEU A 45 9.04 -7.72 -9.11
C LEU A 45 10.47 -7.53 -8.55
N LYS A 46 10.91 -8.41 -7.63
CA LYS A 46 12.14 -8.22 -6.86
C LYS A 46 13.43 -8.08 -7.68
N PRO A 47 13.66 -8.79 -8.80
CA PRO A 47 14.87 -8.64 -9.59
C PRO A 47 15.07 -7.20 -10.09
N ILE A 48 14.01 -6.55 -10.56
CA ILE A 48 14.09 -5.16 -11.03
C ILE A 48 14.24 -4.21 -9.84
N HIS A 49 13.44 -4.38 -8.77
CA HIS A 49 13.61 -3.61 -7.53
C HIS A 49 15.04 -3.68 -6.99
N ARG A 50 15.69 -4.84 -7.11
CA ARG A 50 17.06 -5.05 -6.64
C ARG A 50 18.08 -4.22 -7.43
N LEU A 51 17.89 -4.04 -8.74
CA LEU A 51 18.74 -3.15 -9.56
C LEU A 51 18.65 -1.70 -9.09
N PHE A 52 17.43 -1.21 -8.85
CA PHE A 52 17.21 0.13 -8.27
C PHE A 52 17.82 0.26 -6.87
N HIS A 53 17.78 -0.80 -6.08
CA HIS A 53 18.42 -0.81 -4.76
C HIS A 53 19.95 -0.72 -4.85
N TYR A 54 20.57 -1.35 -5.85
CA TYR A 54 22.02 -1.21 -6.08
C TYR A 54 22.40 0.23 -6.43
N THR A 55 21.64 0.88 -7.32
CA THR A 55 21.84 2.30 -7.65
C THR A 55 21.79 3.16 -6.39
N HIS A 56 20.76 2.98 -5.56
CA HIS A 56 20.61 3.73 -4.31
C HIS A 56 21.75 3.51 -3.31
N LEU A 57 22.23 2.26 -3.19
CA LEU A 57 23.37 1.95 -2.31
C LEU A 57 24.66 2.61 -2.82
N LEU A 58 24.92 2.58 -4.12
CA LEU A 58 26.08 3.23 -4.74
C LEU A 58 26.02 4.75 -4.58
N ASP A 59 24.84 5.36 -4.78
CA ASP A 59 24.64 6.80 -4.53
C ASP A 59 24.93 7.16 -3.06
N LYS A 60 24.55 6.30 -2.11
CA LYS A 60 24.89 6.50 -0.69
C LYS A 60 26.39 6.39 -0.42
N LEU A 61 27.10 5.45 -1.05
CA LEU A 61 28.55 5.31 -0.93
C LEU A 61 29.26 6.52 -1.53
N LEU A 62 28.89 6.94 -2.75
CA LEU A 62 29.49 8.08 -3.45
C LEU A 62 29.27 9.42 -2.73
N LYS A 63 28.17 9.56 -1.99
CA LYS A 63 27.94 10.73 -1.12
C LYS A 63 28.87 10.76 0.10
N HIS A 64 29.36 9.60 0.54
CA HIS A 64 30.22 9.49 1.72
C HIS A 64 31.71 9.43 1.37
N TYR A 65 32.06 8.85 0.23
CA TYR A 65 33.43 8.77 -0.25
C TYR A 65 33.93 10.14 -0.72
N SER A 66 35.14 10.50 -0.30
CA SER A 66 35.91 11.55 -0.97
C SER A 66 36.40 11.05 -2.32
N LYS A 67 36.77 11.98 -3.21
CA LYS A 67 37.32 11.63 -4.54
C LYS A 67 38.63 10.82 -4.46
N ASP A 68 39.37 10.97 -3.36
CA ASP A 68 40.62 10.24 -3.12
C ASP A 68 40.41 8.85 -2.51
N HIS A 69 39.16 8.46 -2.23
CA HIS A 69 38.85 7.14 -1.67
C HIS A 69 39.14 6.04 -2.69
N VAL A 70 39.74 4.93 -2.25
CA VAL A 70 40.22 3.84 -3.12
C VAL A 70 39.12 3.24 -4.00
N ASP A 71 37.89 3.21 -3.49
CA ASP A 71 36.71 2.66 -4.18
C ASP A 71 35.88 3.72 -4.94
N TYR A 72 36.26 5.00 -4.93
CA TYR A 72 35.42 6.07 -5.48
C TYR A 72 35.14 5.88 -6.98
N GLU A 73 36.21 5.69 -7.77
CA GLU A 73 36.12 5.52 -9.23
C GLU A 73 35.35 4.26 -9.61
N ASP A 74 35.57 3.16 -8.88
CA ASP A 74 34.87 1.89 -9.12
C ASP A 74 33.36 2.01 -8.80
N CYS A 75 33.02 2.67 -7.68
CA CYS A 75 31.63 2.95 -7.32
C CYS A 75 30.96 3.87 -8.34
N LEU A 76 31.68 4.89 -8.82
CA LEU A 76 31.18 5.83 -9.81
C LEU A 76 30.89 5.10 -11.12
N SER A 77 31.85 4.33 -11.64
CA SER A 77 31.70 3.53 -12.85
C SER A 77 30.51 2.55 -12.77
N ALA A 78 30.37 1.84 -11.64
CA ALA A 78 29.24 0.94 -11.42
C ALA A 78 27.90 1.68 -11.42
N ARG A 79 27.84 2.87 -10.81
CA ARG A 79 26.65 3.73 -10.79
C ARG A 79 26.29 4.24 -12.18
N GLU A 80 27.28 4.63 -13.00
CA GLU A 80 27.01 5.12 -14.36
C GLU A 80 26.37 4.02 -15.23
N ARG A 81 26.94 2.81 -15.19
CA ARG A 81 26.41 1.65 -15.92
C ARG A 81 24.99 1.29 -15.52
N LEU A 82 24.66 1.38 -14.22
CA LEU A 82 23.29 1.16 -13.76
C LEU A 82 22.36 2.31 -14.19
N GLY A 83 22.87 3.55 -14.19
CA GLY A 83 22.16 4.74 -14.65
C GLY A 83 21.76 4.68 -16.13
N GLU A 84 22.61 4.10 -16.98
CA GLU A 84 22.31 3.89 -18.41
C GLU A 84 21.09 2.97 -18.63
N LEU A 85 20.89 1.98 -17.76
CA LEU A 85 19.77 1.04 -17.84
C LEU A 85 18.48 1.58 -17.22
N GLN A 86 18.60 2.57 -16.34
CA GLN A 86 17.51 3.02 -15.47
C GLN A 86 16.27 3.55 -16.23
N PRO A 87 16.38 4.35 -17.30
CA PRO A 87 15.20 4.85 -18.02
C PRO A 87 14.31 3.73 -18.55
N HIS A 88 14.91 2.74 -19.21
CA HIS A 88 14.21 1.57 -19.75
C HIS A 88 13.59 0.71 -18.65
N LEU A 89 14.34 0.46 -17.58
CA LEU A 89 13.87 -0.35 -16.44
C LEU A 89 12.75 0.32 -15.65
N SER A 90 12.76 1.65 -15.54
CA SER A 90 11.77 2.41 -14.78
C SER A 90 10.38 2.27 -15.39
N ASP A 91 10.26 2.38 -16.71
CA ASP A 91 8.99 2.20 -17.38
C ASP A 91 8.49 0.78 -17.26
N GLN A 92 9.34 -0.23 -17.51
CA GLN A 92 8.96 -1.63 -17.36
C GLN A 92 8.50 -1.98 -15.95
N LEU A 93 9.21 -1.47 -14.94
CA LEU A 93 8.87 -1.67 -13.54
C LEU A 93 7.52 -1.04 -13.21
N ARG A 94 7.29 0.22 -13.61
CA ARG A 94 6.03 0.93 -13.37
C ARG A 94 4.82 0.18 -13.90
N HIS A 95 4.88 -0.33 -15.12
CA HIS A 95 3.79 -1.13 -15.70
C HIS A 95 3.59 -2.44 -14.94
N SER A 96 4.68 -3.11 -14.56
CA SER A 96 4.64 -4.37 -13.81
C SER A 96 4.05 -4.19 -12.40
N GLU A 97 4.45 -3.13 -11.68
CA GLU A 97 3.94 -2.83 -10.34
C GLU A 97 2.45 -2.50 -10.38
N ASN A 98 2.03 -1.70 -11.36
CA ASN A 98 0.62 -1.39 -11.56
C ASN A 98 -0.18 -2.66 -11.88
N PHE A 99 0.31 -3.50 -12.80
CA PHE A 99 -0.35 -4.75 -13.16
C PHE A 99 -0.49 -5.69 -11.95
N VAL A 100 0.55 -5.85 -11.13
CA VAL A 100 0.49 -6.64 -9.89
C VAL A 100 -0.54 -6.07 -8.92
N ALA A 101 -0.58 -4.74 -8.72
CA ALA A 101 -1.56 -4.11 -7.85
C ALA A 101 -3.00 -4.41 -8.31
N LEU A 102 -3.29 -4.30 -9.61
CA LEU A 102 -4.59 -4.61 -10.17
C LEU A 102 -4.94 -6.10 -10.04
N CYS A 103 -4.00 -7.01 -10.28
CA CYS A 103 -4.24 -8.44 -10.16
C CYS A 103 -4.54 -8.83 -8.70
N GLU A 104 -3.75 -8.34 -7.75
CA GLU A 104 -3.99 -8.63 -6.33
C GLU A 104 -5.34 -8.05 -5.86
N LEU A 105 -5.70 -6.84 -6.30
CA LEU A 105 -7.02 -6.25 -6.02
C LEU A 105 -8.16 -7.02 -6.66
N GLN A 106 -8.00 -7.53 -7.89
CA GLN A 106 -8.98 -8.40 -8.55
C GLN A 106 -9.26 -9.66 -7.73
N ARG A 107 -8.22 -10.23 -7.09
CA ARG A 107 -8.35 -11.43 -6.25
C ARG A 107 -9.01 -11.14 -4.89
N ASP A 108 -8.93 -9.91 -4.39
CA ASP A 108 -9.57 -9.46 -3.14
C ASP A 108 -10.99 -8.91 -3.35
N THR A 109 -11.40 -8.71 -4.61
CA THR A 109 -12.65 -8.03 -4.98
C THR A 109 -13.62 -8.97 -5.71
N VAL A 110 -14.91 -8.85 -5.43
CA VAL A 110 -15.98 -9.62 -6.09
C VAL A 110 -17.02 -8.67 -6.69
N GLY A 111 -17.63 -9.04 -7.82
CA GLY A 111 -18.70 -8.25 -8.44
C GLY A 111 -18.22 -7.14 -9.36
N PHE A 112 -16.93 -7.15 -9.73
CA PHE A 112 -16.37 -6.30 -10.77
C PHE A 112 -15.28 -7.08 -11.50
N ASP A 113 -15.61 -7.51 -12.72
CA ASP A 113 -14.72 -8.30 -13.57
C ASP A 113 -13.81 -7.36 -14.37
N HIS A 114 -12.65 -7.89 -14.81
CA HIS A 114 -11.68 -7.14 -15.62
C HIS A 114 -11.12 -5.89 -14.93
N LEU A 115 -10.82 -5.99 -13.63
CA LEU A 115 -10.13 -4.96 -12.87
C LEU A 115 -8.71 -4.72 -13.40
N ALA A 116 -7.98 -5.79 -13.72
CA ALA A 116 -6.69 -5.74 -14.42
C ALA A 116 -6.90 -5.47 -15.92
N ALA A 117 -6.99 -4.18 -16.26
CA ALA A 117 -7.13 -3.68 -17.63
C ALA A 117 -5.89 -2.86 -18.05
N PRO A 118 -5.43 -2.92 -19.31
CA PRO A 118 -4.18 -2.28 -19.74
C PRO A 118 -4.10 -0.76 -19.53
N HIS A 119 -5.22 -0.06 -19.62
CA HIS A 119 -5.32 1.40 -19.47
C HIS A 119 -5.61 1.85 -18.03
N ARG A 120 -5.93 0.92 -17.13
CA ARG A 120 -6.30 1.26 -15.76
C ARG A 120 -5.04 1.38 -14.92
N GLN A 121 -4.95 2.43 -14.12
CA GLN A 121 -3.91 2.59 -13.13
C GLN A 121 -4.51 2.55 -11.73
N PHE A 122 -3.88 1.82 -10.83
CA PHE A 122 -4.19 1.87 -9.41
C PHE A 122 -3.65 3.19 -8.83
N LEU A 123 -4.50 3.92 -8.11
CA LEU A 123 -4.11 5.19 -7.48
C LEU A 123 -4.12 5.09 -5.96
N ARG A 124 -5.24 4.65 -5.37
CA ARG A 124 -5.38 4.56 -3.92
C ARG A 124 -6.38 3.49 -3.50
N GLN A 125 -6.08 2.80 -2.40
CA GLN A 125 -7.03 1.96 -1.65
C GLN A 125 -7.16 2.47 -0.23
N GLY A 126 -8.33 2.33 0.38
CA GLY A 126 -8.45 2.60 1.81
C GLY A 126 -9.87 2.65 2.32
N CYS A 127 -9.98 2.92 3.62
CA CYS A 127 -11.27 3.04 4.28
C CYS A 127 -11.77 4.47 4.36
N LEU A 128 -13.04 4.64 4.03
CA LEU A 128 -13.83 5.82 4.36
C LEU A 128 -15.17 5.38 4.97
N ASN A 129 -15.77 6.26 5.75
CA ASN A 129 -17.09 6.05 6.31
C ASN A 129 -18.14 6.68 5.41
N LYS A 130 -18.98 5.86 4.77
CA LYS A 130 -20.10 6.32 3.96
C LYS A 130 -21.32 6.54 4.85
N PHE A 131 -21.90 7.73 4.78
CA PHE A 131 -23.15 8.03 5.47
C PHE A 131 -24.34 7.27 4.84
N SER A 132 -25.19 6.74 5.71
CA SER A 132 -26.49 6.15 5.40
C SER A 132 -27.55 6.83 6.26
N THR A 133 -28.64 7.27 5.66
CA THR A 133 -29.75 7.88 6.40
C THR A 133 -30.39 6.94 7.41
N ARG A 134 -30.30 5.61 7.20
CA ARG A 134 -30.87 4.60 8.10
C ARG A 134 -29.92 4.16 9.20
N LYS A 135 -28.64 3.97 8.88
CA LYS A 135 -27.65 3.32 9.77
C LYS A 135 -26.53 4.25 10.24
N GLY A 136 -26.57 5.52 9.86
CA GLY A 136 -25.48 6.46 10.10
C GLY A 136 -24.25 6.13 9.27
N TYR A 137 -23.07 6.40 9.81
CA TYR A 137 -21.79 6.18 9.13
C TYR A 137 -21.41 4.71 9.11
N LEU A 138 -21.17 4.18 7.92
CA LEU A 138 -20.76 2.80 7.69
C LEU A 138 -19.40 2.74 7.01
N GLN A 139 -18.47 1.98 7.60
CA GLN A 139 -17.16 1.75 7.02
C GLN A 139 -17.28 0.98 5.69
N ARG A 140 -16.57 1.45 4.66
CA ARG A 140 -16.50 0.84 3.33
C ARG A 140 -15.07 0.91 2.83
N MET A 141 -14.61 -0.11 2.08
CA MET A 141 -13.38 0.05 1.30
C MET A 141 -13.70 0.83 0.05
N PHE A 142 -12.81 1.74 -0.29
CA PHE A 142 -12.78 2.48 -1.54
C PHE A 142 -11.50 2.12 -2.30
N PHE A 143 -11.64 1.96 -3.62
CA PHE A 143 -10.54 1.72 -4.55
C PHE A 143 -10.64 2.75 -5.67
N LEU A 144 -9.68 3.68 -5.68
CA LEU A 144 -9.54 4.72 -6.70
C LEU A 144 -8.57 4.23 -7.77
N PHE A 145 -9.06 4.22 -9.00
CA PHE A 145 -8.30 3.96 -10.21
C PHE A 145 -8.30 5.20 -11.11
N SER A 146 -7.49 5.20 -12.18
CA SER A 146 -7.40 6.32 -13.13
C SER A 146 -8.70 6.68 -13.84
N ASP A 147 -9.68 5.79 -13.85
CA ASP A 147 -10.92 5.91 -14.63
C ASP A 147 -12.19 5.72 -13.80
N VAL A 148 -12.11 5.04 -12.66
CA VAL A 148 -13.26 4.72 -11.81
C VAL A 148 -12.92 4.72 -10.32
N LEU A 149 -13.88 5.16 -9.51
CA LEU A 149 -13.88 4.96 -8.05
C LEU A 149 -14.86 3.83 -7.71
N LEU A 150 -14.35 2.75 -7.12
CA LEU A 150 -15.14 1.63 -6.59
C LEU A 150 -15.33 1.76 -5.08
N TYR A 151 -16.48 1.33 -4.58
CA TYR A 151 -16.69 1.16 -3.15
C TYR A 151 -17.46 -0.13 -2.85
N THR A 152 -17.13 -0.76 -1.72
CA THR A 152 -17.47 -2.17 -1.50
C THR A 152 -18.12 -2.43 -0.14
N ASN A 153 -18.93 -3.48 -0.09
CA ASN A 153 -19.33 -4.12 1.16
C ASN A 153 -18.34 -5.26 1.47
N ARG A 154 -18.08 -5.50 2.76
CA ARG A 154 -17.27 -6.65 3.19
C ARG A 154 -18.12 -7.91 3.19
N VAL A 155 -17.66 -8.97 2.52
CA VAL A 155 -18.29 -10.30 2.48
C VAL A 155 -17.25 -11.35 2.87
N GLY A 156 -17.27 -11.79 4.13
CA GLY A 156 -16.22 -12.62 4.71
C GLY A 156 -14.86 -11.91 4.71
N HIS A 157 -13.92 -12.43 3.93
CA HIS A 157 -12.60 -11.84 3.69
C HIS A 157 -12.51 -11.01 2.41
N LEU A 158 -13.50 -11.09 1.53
CA LEU A 158 -13.49 -10.39 0.24
C LEU A 158 -14.27 -9.07 0.30
N PHE A 159 -14.03 -8.23 -0.70
CA PHE A 159 -14.68 -6.94 -0.87
C PHE A 159 -15.63 -6.98 -2.07
N SER A 160 -16.93 -7.11 -1.81
CA SER A 160 -17.95 -7.13 -2.86
C SER A 160 -18.28 -5.70 -3.31
N VAL A 161 -18.10 -5.40 -4.59
CA VAL A 161 -18.40 -4.08 -5.16
C VAL A 161 -19.88 -3.76 -5.00
N HIS A 162 -20.16 -2.67 -4.29
CA HIS A 162 -21.51 -2.15 -4.10
C HIS A 162 -21.83 -1.07 -5.15
N GLY A 163 -20.82 -0.29 -5.54
CA GLY A 163 -20.98 0.68 -6.59
C GLY A 163 -19.68 1.13 -7.20
N GLN A 164 -19.81 1.68 -8.40
CA GLN A 164 -18.76 2.26 -9.19
C GLN A 164 -19.17 3.66 -9.62
N LEU A 165 -18.21 4.58 -9.66
CA LEU A 165 -18.41 5.97 -10.05
C LEU A 165 -17.33 6.33 -11.10
N PRO A 166 -17.68 6.46 -12.38
CA PRO A 166 -16.74 6.88 -13.42
C PRO A 166 -16.26 8.31 -13.16
N LEU A 167 -14.93 8.50 -13.17
CA LEU A 167 -14.32 9.76 -12.72
C LEU A 167 -14.66 10.96 -13.60
N HIS A 168 -14.80 10.77 -14.91
CA HIS A 168 -15.18 11.85 -15.84
C HIS A 168 -16.55 12.49 -15.53
N THR A 169 -17.42 11.82 -14.77
CA THR A 169 -18.73 12.35 -14.33
C THR A 169 -18.74 12.83 -12.87
N LEU A 170 -17.60 12.73 -12.19
CA LEU A 170 -17.52 12.93 -10.75
C LEU A 170 -17.27 14.42 -10.43
N ALA A 171 -17.98 14.92 -9.44
CA ALA A 171 -17.75 16.23 -8.83
C ALA A 171 -17.59 16.06 -7.31
N ILE A 172 -16.67 16.84 -6.74
CA ILE A 172 -16.29 16.76 -5.33
C ILE A 172 -16.63 18.10 -4.68
N GLU A 173 -17.27 18.05 -3.51
CA GLU A 173 -17.59 19.22 -2.72
C GLU A 173 -17.10 19.02 -1.28
N GLU A 174 -16.26 19.94 -0.81
CA GLU A 174 -15.90 20.02 0.60
C GLU A 174 -16.88 20.93 1.32
N ARG A 175 -17.47 20.45 2.42
CA ARG A 175 -18.44 21.20 3.21
C ARG A 175 -17.91 21.49 4.61
N CYS A 176 -17.64 22.76 4.88
CA CYS A 176 -17.22 23.24 6.19
C CYS A 176 -18.33 23.20 7.26
N ASP A 177 -19.59 23.03 6.85
CA ASP A 177 -20.79 23.08 7.69
C ASP A 177 -21.35 21.70 8.07
N THR A 178 -20.63 20.61 7.75
CA THR A 178 -21.10 19.24 8.02
C THR A 178 -20.95 18.84 9.50
N PRO A 179 -21.89 18.07 10.08
CA PRO A 179 -21.87 17.71 11.50
C PRO A 179 -20.69 16.82 11.92
N THR A 180 -20.06 16.14 10.96
CA THR A 180 -18.89 15.29 11.20
C THR A 180 -17.62 16.00 10.78
N ALA A 181 -16.62 16.02 11.66
CA ALA A 181 -15.27 16.40 11.26
C ALA A 181 -14.78 15.52 10.11
N ASN A 182 -13.97 16.09 9.22
CA ASN A 182 -13.28 15.39 8.14
C ASN A 182 -14.20 14.77 7.05
N SER A 183 -15.38 15.35 6.78
CA SER A 183 -16.27 14.90 5.71
C SER A 183 -16.23 15.72 4.42
N PHE A 184 -16.58 15.06 3.33
CA PHE A 184 -16.72 15.63 1.99
C PHE A 184 -17.82 14.87 1.22
N ILE A 185 -18.30 15.46 0.12
CA ILE A 185 -19.38 14.91 -0.69
C ILE A 185 -18.87 14.62 -2.10
N ILE A 186 -19.23 13.45 -2.61
CA ILE A 186 -19.00 13.05 -3.99
C ILE A 186 -20.35 12.97 -4.72
N TYR A 187 -20.45 13.68 -5.84
CA TYR A 187 -21.54 13.57 -6.81
C TYR A 187 -21.06 12.76 -8.00
N GLY A 188 -21.76 11.67 -8.33
CA GLY A 188 -21.46 10.84 -9.50
C GLY A 188 -22.74 10.46 -10.22
N GLY A 189 -23.03 11.12 -11.33
CA GLY A 189 -24.29 10.96 -12.06
C GLY A 189 -25.50 11.24 -11.17
N ASN A 190 -26.29 10.20 -10.88
CA ASN A 190 -27.48 10.26 -10.02
C ASN A 190 -27.22 9.85 -8.55
N ARG A 191 -25.95 9.67 -8.15
CA ARG A 191 -25.56 9.26 -6.79
C ARG A 191 -24.88 10.39 -6.06
N VAL A 192 -25.24 10.56 -4.79
CA VAL A 192 -24.59 11.47 -3.85
C VAL A 192 -24.07 10.64 -2.69
N LEU A 193 -22.77 10.71 -2.44
CA LEU A 193 -22.10 10.02 -1.34
C LEU A 193 -21.54 11.06 -0.37
N THR A 194 -22.04 11.07 0.87
CA THR A 194 -21.40 11.80 1.97
C THR A 194 -20.41 10.86 2.65
N LEU A 195 -19.13 11.23 2.62
CA LEU A 195 -18.01 10.43 3.11
C LEU A 195 -17.31 11.15 4.26
N ALA A 196 -16.82 10.40 5.25
CA ALA A 196 -15.98 10.91 6.32
C ALA A 196 -14.69 10.07 6.44
N ALA A 197 -13.55 10.76 6.47
CA ALA A 197 -12.25 10.13 6.73
C ALA A 197 -12.01 9.96 8.24
N SER A 198 -11.01 9.14 8.60
CA SER A 198 -10.63 8.90 10.00
C SER A 198 -9.89 10.06 10.65
N SER A 199 -9.24 10.93 9.86
CA SER A 199 -8.53 12.12 10.30
C SER A 199 -8.53 13.19 9.20
N GLU A 200 -8.07 14.40 9.53
CA GLU A 200 -7.93 15.49 8.55
C GLU A 200 -6.90 15.11 7.48
N GLU A 201 -5.80 14.48 7.87
CA GLU A 201 -4.75 14.04 6.94
C GLU A 201 -5.24 12.97 5.96
N GLU A 202 -6.07 12.03 6.41
CA GLU A 202 -6.68 11.04 5.52
C GLU A 202 -7.69 11.71 4.57
N LYS A 203 -8.47 12.70 5.05
CA LYS A 203 -9.36 13.48 4.18
C LYS A 203 -8.55 14.19 3.09
N ASP A 204 -7.50 14.91 3.48
CA ASP A 204 -6.66 15.68 2.56
C ASP A 204 -6.04 14.77 1.48
N LYS A 205 -5.49 13.61 1.88
CA LYS A 205 -4.94 12.61 0.96
C LYS A 205 -5.97 12.08 -0.05
N TRP A 206 -7.20 11.82 0.41
CA TRP A 206 -8.27 11.35 -0.48
C TRP A 206 -8.71 12.45 -1.44
N LEU A 207 -8.87 13.69 -0.96
CA LEU A 207 -9.29 14.82 -1.79
C LEU A 207 -8.26 15.17 -2.86
N GLU A 208 -6.97 15.17 -2.51
CA GLU A 208 -5.87 15.42 -3.43
C GLU A 208 -5.88 14.42 -4.59
N ASP A 209 -5.78 13.12 -4.29
CA ASP A 209 -5.74 12.08 -5.31
C ASP A 209 -7.04 11.98 -6.12
N LEU A 210 -8.21 12.18 -5.49
CA LEU A 210 -9.50 12.18 -6.20
C LEU A 210 -9.60 13.36 -7.17
N THR A 211 -9.18 14.56 -6.74
CA THR A 211 -9.26 15.76 -7.58
C THR A 211 -8.34 15.63 -8.79
N GLU A 212 -7.09 15.21 -8.56
CA GLU A 212 -6.12 14.97 -9.64
C GLU A 212 -6.63 13.92 -10.64
N ALA A 213 -7.15 12.79 -10.15
CA ALA A 213 -7.67 11.72 -11.01
C ALA A 213 -8.91 12.15 -11.81
N VAL A 214 -9.81 12.93 -11.20
CA VAL A 214 -11.01 13.45 -11.87
C VAL A 214 -10.66 14.46 -12.94
N ASP A 215 -9.75 15.39 -12.65
CA ASP A 215 -9.30 16.40 -13.60
C ASP A 215 -8.58 15.75 -14.78
N TYR A 216 -7.72 14.76 -14.52
CA TYR A 216 -7.10 13.95 -15.57
C TYR A 216 -8.15 13.25 -16.43
N SER A 217 -9.11 12.56 -15.81
CA SER A 217 -10.16 11.80 -16.51
C SER A 217 -11.10 12.68 -17.36
N LYS A 218 -11.39 13.90 -16.91
CA LYS A 218 -12.23 14.86 -17.66
C LYS A 218 -11.54 15.36 -18.93
N ASN A 219 -10.22 15.55 -18.87
CA ASN A 219 -9.40 16.05 -19.96
C ASN A 219 -9.05 14.99 -21.01
N LEU A 220 -9.33 13.70 -20.75
CA LEU A 220 -9.17 12.66 -21.75
C LEU A 220 -10.13 12.86 -22.95
N PRO A 221 -9.69 12.53 -24.17
CA PRO A 221 -10.57 12.47 -25.34
C PRO A 221 -11.77 11.55 -25.09
N ASN A 222 -12.94 11.86 -25.67
CA ASN A 222 -14.15 11.06 -25.46
C ASN A 222 -13.99 9.60 -25.90
N ASP A 223 -13.16 9.33 -26.92
CA ASP A 223 -12.90 7.99 -27.43
C ASP A 223 -12.06 7.13 -26.46
N GLU A 224 -11.38 7.76 -25.50
CA GLU A 224 -10.60 7.09 -24.45
C GLU A 224 -11.39 6.95 -23.13
N LYS A 225 -12.60 7.52 -23.05
CA LYS A 225 -13.44 7.42 -21.85
C LYS A 225 -14.15 6.08 -21.82
N ILE A 226 -13.91 5.33 -20.75
CA ILE A 226 -14.53 4.03 -20.55
C ILE A 226 -15.98 4.21 -20.09
N SER A 227 -16.90 3.70 -20.90
CA SER A 227 -18.31 3.64 -20.54
C SER A 227 -18.54 2.43 -19.65
N TYR A 228 -18.90 2.72 -18.41
CA TYR A 228 -19.27 1.70 -17.43
C TYR A 228 -20.77 1.46 -17.50
N LEU A 229 -21.18 0.22 -17.77
CA LEU A 229 -22.58 -0.17 -17.63
C LEU A 229 -23.03 0.08 -16.19
N SER A 230 -24.20 0.69 -16.02
CA SER A 230 -24.79 0.89 -14.69
C SER A 230 -24.92 -0.47 -14.03
N LEU A 231 -24.12 -0.72 -12.97
CA LEU A 231 -24.38 -1.83 -12.08
C LEU A 231 -25.84 -1.68 -11.64
N LYS A 232 -26.68 -2.69 -11.92
CA LYS A 232 -28.02 -2.76 -11.37
C LYS A 232 -27.85 -2.63 -9.86
N SER A 233 -28.03 -1.42 -9.34
CA SER A 233 -28.01 -1.17 -7.92
C SER A 233 -29.11 -2.05 -7.38
N CYS A 234 -28.73 -3.02 -6.54
CA CYS A 234 -29.67 -3.48 -5.55
C CYS A 234 -30.19 -2.20 -4.90
N SER A 235 -31.49 -1.96 -5.05
CA SER A 235 -32.14 -0.80 -4.48
C SER A 235 -31.80 -0.73 -3.00
N SER A 236 -31.96 0.45 -2.40
CA SER A 236 -31.80 0.81 -0.98
C SER A 236 -32.56 -0.10 0.02
N SER A 237 -32.31 -1.39 -0.04
CA SER A 237 -32.86 -2.46 0.77
C SER A 237 -31.65 -3.28 1.18
N ASP A 238 -31.00 -2.78 2.23
CA ASP A 238 -29.90 -3.41 2.97
C ASP A 238 -30.24 -4.82 3.52
N ASP A 239 -31.37 -5.43 3.13
CA ASP A 239 -32.01 -6.56 3.80
C ASP A 239 -32.03 -7.85 2.97
N VAL A 240 -31.31 -7.95 1.84
CA VAL A 240 -31.26 -9.20 1.07
C VAL A 240 -29.85 -9.50 0.57
N MET A 241 -28.91 -9.71 1.49
CA MET A 241 -27.67 -10.43 1.16
C MET A 241 -27.07 -11.13 2.39
N GLU A 242 -27.92 -11.87 3.13
CA GLU A 242 -27.45 -12.76 4.19
C GLU A 242 -27.26 -14.22 3.70
N LYS A 243 -27.47 -14.50 2.41
CA LYS A 243 -27.29 -15.84 1.81
C LYS A 243 -26.78 -15.79 0.37
N CYS A 244 -25.56 -15.30 0.17
CA CYS A 244 -24.73 -15.86 -0.90
C CYS A 244 -23.77 -16.83 -0.22
N GLY A 245 -24.04 -18.13 -0.36
CA GLY A 245 -23.13 -19.18 0.05
C GLY A 245 -21.88 -19.12 -0.82
N VAL A 246 -20.93 -18.28 -0.43
CA VAL A 246 -19.54 -18.42 -0.87
C VAL A 246 -19.03 -19.63 -0.11
N GLU A 247 -18.71 -20.72 -0.80
CA GLU A 247 -18.01 -21.85 -0.19
C GLU A 247 -16.79 -21.30 0.55
N GLU A 248 -16.71 -21.54 1.86
CA GLU A 248 -15.57 -21.14 2.68
C GLU A 248 -14.34 -21.96 2.29
N HIS A 249 -13.72 -21.63 1.15
CA HIS A 249 -12.37 -22.09 0.87
C HIS A 249 -11.47 -21.54 1.98
N LYS A 250 -10.67 -22.42 2.61
CA LYS A 250 -9.71 -22.05 3.65
C LYS A 250 -8.81 -20.92 3.13
N VAL A 251 -9.06 -19.71 3.60
CA VAL A 251 -8.26 -18.53 3.26
C VAL A 251 -6.91 -18.66 3.93
N SER A 252 -5.82 -18.49 3.18
CA SER A 252 -4.49 -18.55 3.77
C SER A 252 -4.28 -17.38 4.75
N PRO A 253 -3.57 -17.60 5.87
CA PRO A 253 -3.24 -16.53 6.81
C PRO A 253 -2.49 -15.35 6.17
N GLN A 254 -1.71 -15.57 5.10
CA GLN A 254 -1.07 -14.48 4.33
C GLN A 254 -2.11 -13.53 3.72
N ARG A 255 -3.15 -14.07 3.08
CA ARG A 255 -4.15 -13.25 2.37
C ARG A 255 -4.98 -12.39 3.32
N SER A 256 -5.20 -12.85 4.56
CA SER A 256 -5.85 -12.05 5.60
C SER A 256 -5.02 -10.86 6.11
N ASN A 257 -3.73 -10.78 5.74
CA ASN A 257 -2.79 -9.75 6.15
C ASN A 257 -2.27 -8.90 4.98
N THR A 258 -2.95 -8.90 3.82
CA THR A 258 -2.58 -7.98 2.72
C THR A 258 -2.79 -6.53 3.14
N THR A 259 -2.17 -5.61 2.42
CA THR A 259 -2.29 -4.17 2.68
C THR A 259 -3.75 -3.70 2.66
N VAL A 260 -4.61 -4.28 1.82
CA VAL A 260 -6.06 -3.99 1.75
C VAL A 260 -6.74 -4.30 3.08
N HIS A 261 -6.48 -5.49 3.62
CA HIS A 261 -7.05 -5.93 4.90
C HIS A 261 -6.52 -5.11 6.07
N VAL A 262 -5.24 -4.75 6.04
CA VAL A 262 -4.65 -3.87 7.06
C VAL A 262 -5.29 -2.48 7.01
N CYS A 263 -5.48 -1.90 5.82
CA CYS A 263 -6.22 -0.65 5.61
C CYS A 263 -7.63 -0.73 6.18
N TRP A 264 -8.35 -1.85 5.93
CA TRP A 264 -9.65 -2.11 6.52
C TRP A 264 -9.63 -2.09 8.04
N HIS A 265 -8.75 -2.88 8.65
CA HIS A 265 -8.73 -3.02 10.11
C HIS A 265 -8.17 -1.79 10.85
N ARG A 266 -7.50 -0.88 10.15
CA ARG A 266 -6.84 0.29 10.74
C ARG A 266 -7.44 1.62 10.30
N ASN A 267 -8.50 1.62 9.49
CA ASN A 267 -9.15 2.83 8.97
C ASN A 267 -8.13 3.80 8.37
N THR A 268 -7.34 3.34 7.41
CA THR A 268 -6.31 4.13 6.73
C THR A 268 -6.33 3.84 5.23
N SER A 269 -5.55 4.58 4.46
CA SER A 269 -5.38 4.39 3.03
C SER A 269 -3.92 4.22 2.62
N LEU A 270 -3.72 3.66 1.43
CA LEU A 270 -2.45 3.51 0.76
C LEU A 270 -2.59 3.88 -0.71
N SER A 271 -1.70 4.75 -1.17
CA SER A 271 -1.58 5.07 -2.59
C SER A 271 -0.60 4.15 -3.31
N MET A 272 -0.62 4.21 -4.64
CA MET A 272 0.44 3.63 -5.46
C MET A 272 1.80 4.24 -5.11
N GLU A 273 1.87 5.56 -4.89
CA GLU A 273 3.10 6.25 -4.50
C GLU A 273 3.66 5.72 -3.17
N ASP A 274 2.80 5.44 -2.18
CA ASP A 274 3.23 4.83 -0.91
C ASP A 274 3.84 3.44 -1.16
N THR A 275 3.23 2.65 -2.05
CA THR A 275 3.70 1.30 -2.40
C THR A 275 5.08 1.34 -3.06
N LEU A 276 5.28 2.28 -4.00
CA LEU A 276 6.58 2.53 -4.64
C LEU A 276 7.63 2.94 -3.61
N ARG A 277 7.29 3.89 -2.72
CA ARG A 277 8.18 4.35 -1.64
C ARG A 277 8.58 3.19 -0.72
N ALA A 278 7.66 2.29 -0.40
CA ALA A 278 7.96 1.11 0.41
C ALA A 278 8.86 0.09 -0.32
N ALA A 279 8.73 -0.06 -1.64
CA ALA A 279 9.61 -0.92 -2.44
C ALA A 279 11.06 -0.40 -2.44
N HIS A 280 11.25 0.91 -2.54
CA HIS A 280 12.58 1.54 -2.45
C HIS A 280 13.19 1.46 -1.04
N ASN A 281 12.34 1.46 0.00
CA ASN A 281 12.77 1.44 1.40
C ASN A 281 12.79 0.03 2.02
N THR A 282 13.15 -0.98 1.24
CA THR A 282 13.41 -2.31 1.79
C THR A 282 14.72 -2.33 2.58
N LEU A 283 14.72 -3.07 3.70
CA LEU A 283 15.89 -3.22 4.55
C LEU A 283 15.86 -4.59 5.22
N SER A 284 17.03 -5.17 5.46
CA SER A 284 17.15 -6.40 6.24
C SER A 284 18.39 -6.35 7.12
N GLY A 285 18.32 -6.93 8.31
CA GLY A 285 19.40 -6.87 9.27
C GLY A 285 19.05 -7.51 10.60
N TYR A 286 20.07 -7.72 11.43
CA TYR A 286 19.84 -8.18 12.79
C TYR A 286 19.35 -7.05 13.69
N LEU A 287 18.32 -7.34 14.48
CA LEU A 287 17.84 -6.48 15.54
C LEU A 287 17.60 -7.30 16.81
N LEU A 288 17.73 -6.66 17.97
CA LEU A 288 17.22 -7.21 19.22
C LEU A 288 15.81 -6.67 19.44
N ARG A 289 14.82 -7.55 19.65
CA ARG A 289 13.43 -7.18 19.95
C ARG A 289 13.10 -7.40 21.43
N LYS A 290 12.34 -6.49 22.03
CA LYS A 290 11.75 -6.63 23.37
C LYS A 290 10.29 -6.18 23.34
N PHE A 291 9.39 -6.97 23.93
CA PHE A 291 8.01 -6.54 24.20
C PHE A 291 7.99 -5.71 25.49
N LYS A 292 7.04 -4.77 25.59
CA LYS A 292 6.86 -3.91 26.78
C LYS A 292 6.94 -4.65 28.11
N ASN A 293 6.25 -5.78 28.24
CA ASN A 293 6.14 -6.55 29.48
C ASN A 293 7.07 -7.78 29.52
N SER A 294 8.00 -7.92 28.58
CA SER A 294 8.94 -9.05 28.54
C SER A 294 10.25 -8.69 29.23
N ASN A 295 10.87 -9.62 29.95
CA ASN A 295 12.11 -9.35 30.67
C ASN A 295 13.38 -9.41 29.78
N GLY A 296 13.31 -10.03 28.60
CA GLY A 296 14.47 -10.30 27.75
C GLY A 296 14.46 -9.59 26.40
N TRP A 297 15.65 -9.46 25.82
CA TRP A 297 15.85 -9.07 24.42
C TRP A 297 16.08 -10.33 23.58
N GLN A 298 15.43 -10.40 22.43
CA GLN A 298 15.53 -11.52 21.50
C GLN A 298 16.24 -11.07 20.22
N LYS A 299 17.40 -11.66 19.90
CA LYS A 299 18.08 -11.40 18.62
C LYS A 299 17.34 -12.12 17.50
N LEU A 300 16.98 -11.37 16.45
CA LEU A 300 16.25 -11.87 15.29
C LEU A 300 16.85 -11.27 14.03
N TRP A 301 16.83 -12.03 12.94
CA TRP A 301 17.00 -11.46 11.60
C TRP A 301 15.66 -10.85 11.18
N VAL A 302 15.66 -9.57 10.83
CA VAL A 302 14.44 -8.83 10.52
C VAL A 302 14.50 -8.38 9.07
N VAL A 303 13.42 -8.65 8.34
CA VAL A 303 13.23 -8.20 6.95
C VAL A 303 12.07 -7.20 6.94
N PHE A 304 12.32 -6.00 6.45
CA PHE A 304 11.32 -4.98 6.22
C PHE A 304 10.99 -4.84 4.74
N THR A 305 9.76 -5.15 4.37
CA THR A 305 9.24 -5.05 3.00
C THR A 305 7.71 -5.00 3.03
N ASN A 306 7.09 -4.36 2.04
CA ASN A 306 5.63 -4.26 1.91
C ASN A 306 4.94 -3.80 3.21
N PHE A 307 5.44 -2.70 3.81
CA PHE A 307 4.93 -2.13 5.06
C PHE A 307 4.92 -3.10 6.26
N CYS A 308 5.71 -4.17 6.24
CA CYS A 308 5.68 -5.23 7.25
C CYS A 308 7.09 -5.63 7.69
N LEU A 309 7.24 -5.91 8.99
CA LEU A 309 8.43 -6.58 9.53
C LEU A 309 8.19 -8.08 9.56
N PHE A 310 9.08 -8.86 8.95
CA PHE A 310 9.13 -10.31 9.02
C PHE A 310 10.30 -10.72 9.92
N PHE A 311 10.04 -11.60 10.88
CA PHE A 311 11.02 -12.02 11.88
C PHE A 311 11.49 -13.44 11.61
N TYR A 312 12.80 -13.64 11.52
CA TYR A 312 13.46 -14.93 11.34
C TYR A 312 14.39 -15.19 12.52
N LYS A 313 14.68 -16.46 12.82
CA LYS A 313 15.65 -16.82 13.86
C LYS A 313 17.06 -16.47 13.36
N THR A 314 17.35 -16.79 12.11
CA THR A 314 18.63 -16.50 11.44
C THR A 314 18.41 -16.00 10.02
N PHE A 315 19.46 -15.47 9.37
CA PHE A 315 19.41 -15.05 7.97
C PHE A 315 19.35 -16.23 6.97
N GLN A 316 19.56 -17.47 7.44
CA GLN A 316 19.52 -18.68 6.62
C GLN A 316 18.16 -19.37 6.64
N ASP A 317 17.22 -18.90 7.46
CA ASP A 317 15.91 -19.51 7.57
C ASP A 317 15.04 -19.19 6.34
N ASP A 318 14.35 -20.19 5.80
CA ASP A 318 13.53 -20.02 4.59
C ASP A 318 12.17 -19.36 4.86
N CYS A 319 11.68 -19.41 6.10
CA CYS A 319 10.36 -18.90 6.45
C CYS A 319 10.35 -18.06 7.74
N PRO A 320 9.51 -17.01 7.81
CA PRO A 320 9.44 -16.17 8.98
C PRO A 320 8.71 -16.87 10.13
N LEU A 321 9.16 -16.59 11.36
CA LEU A 321 8.52 -16.98 12.61
C LEU A 321 7.22 -16.21 12.84
N ALA A 322 7.21 -14.93 12.48
CA ALA A 322 6.10 -14.01 12.68
C ALA A 322 6.23 -12.81 11.74
N SER A 323 5.14 -12.05 11.61
CA SER A 323 5.08 -10.80 10.86
C SER A 323 4.41 -9.69 11.69
N LEU A 324 4.77 -8.44 11.42
CA LEU A 324 4.19 -7.25 12.05
C LEU A 324 3.92 -6.16 11.00
N PRO A 325 2.67 -6.03 10.52
CA PRO A 325 2.30 -4.95 9.61
C PRO A 325 2.37 -3.60 10.32
N LEU A 326 3.01 -2.61 9.70
CA LEU A 326 3.38 -1.33 10.31
C LEU A 326 2.44 -0.15 10.00
N LEU A 327 1.48 -0.30 9.07
CA LEU A 327 0.51 0.78 8.80
C LEU A 327 -0.19 1.21 10.10
N GLY A 328 -0.23 2.50 10.44
CA GLY A 328 -0.81 2.92 11.71
C GLY A 328 0.16 2.94 12.90
N TYR A 329 1.29 2.24 12.85
CA TYR A 329 2.31 2.37 13.90
C TYR A 329 2.96 3.74 13.84
N THR A 330 3.43 4.22 14.99
CA THR A 330 4.39 5.32 15.09
C THR A 330 5.75 4.76 15.45
N VAL A 331 6.79 5.37 14.90
CA VAL A 331 8.19 5.07 15.22
C VAL A 331 8.79 6.25 15.96
N SER A 332 9.40 5.99 17.11
CA SER A 332 10.01 7.02 17.96
C SER A 332 11.19 6.46 18.74
N THR A 333 11.89 7.30 19.49
CA THR A 333 12.76 6.84 20.57
C THR A 333 11.94 6.48 21.82
N PRO A 334 12.41 5.55 22.68
CA PRO A 334 11.82 5.31 24.00
C PRO A 334 11.86 6.58 24.86
N ASN A 335 10.86 6.74 25.73
CA ASN A 335 10.82 7.81 26.73
C ASN A 335 11.17 7.27 28.14
N GLU A 336 11.27 8.16 29.12
CA GLU A 336 11.62 7.80 30.50
C GLU A 336 10.69 6.74 31.11
N LYS A 337 9.40 6.75 30.76
CA LYS A 337 8.40 5.80 31.26
C LYS A 337 8.59 4.39 30.71
N ASP A 338 9.32 4.24 29.60
CA ASP A 338 9.60 2.94 29.00
C ASP A 338 10.69 2.16 29.76
N ALA A 339 11.45 2.83 30.65
CA ALA A 339 12.53 2.25 31.45
C ALA A 339 13.56 1.44 30.62
N ILE A 340 13.91 1.97 29.44
CA ILE A 340 14.90 1.36 28.54
C ILE A 340 16.24 2.09 28.67
N HIS A 341 17.21 1.42 29.29
CA HIS A 341 18.57 1.94 29.49
C HIS A 341 19.57 1.29 28.52
N LYS A 342 19.30 1.38 27.21
CA LYS A 342 20.20 0.89 26.15
C LYS A 342 20.24 1.89 25.01
N ASP A 343 21.42 2.04 24.41
CA ASP A 343 21.60 2.86 23.21
C ASP A 343 21.01 2.20 21.97
N PHE A 344 20.76 3.03 20.96
CA PHE A 344 20.32 2.62 19.61
C PHE A 344 18.98 1.86 19.62
N VAL A 345 18.08 2.25 20.52
CA VAL A 345 16.74 1.66 20.64
C VAL A 345 15.71 2.56 20.00
N PHE A 346 14.89 1.98 19.12
CA PHE A 346 13.65 2.60 18.66
C PHE A 346 12.42 1.85 19.20
N LYS A 347 11.31 2.56 19.26
CA LYS A 347 10.02 2.13 19.76
C LYS A 347 9.02 2.15 18.61
N LEU A 348 8.29 1.05 18.45
CA LEU A 348 7.10 0.97 17.61
C LEU A 348 5.86 0.88 18.49
N GLN A 349 4.93 1.82 18.29
CA GLN A 349 3.70 1.87 19.06
C GLN A 349 2.47 1.96 18.15
N PHE A 350 1.48 1.12 18.42
CA PHE A 350 0.15 1.23 17.84
C PHE A 350 -0.90 0.90 18.90
N LYS A 351 -1.70 1.90 19.29
CA LYS A 351 -2.64 1.79 20.41
C LYS A 351 -1.88 1.27 21.66
N ASN A 352 -2.27 0.11 22.17
CA ASN A 352 -1.66 -0.53 23.34
C ASN A 352 -0.49 -1.46 22.99
N HIS A 353 -0.24 -1.75 21.72
CA HIS A 353 0.87 -2.59 21.28
C HIS A 353 2.15 -1.78 21.24
N VAL A 354 3.15 -2.19 22.01
CA VAL A 354 4.44 -1.52 22.11
C VAL A 354 5.57 -2.53 21.98
N TYR A 355 6.48 -2.26 21.05
CA TYR A 355 7.67 -3.04 20.78
C TYR A 355 8.90 -2.14 20.82
N PHE A 356 9.99 -2.68 21.34
CA PHE A 356 11.30 -2.04 21.33
C PHE A 356 12.25 -2.84 20.48
N PHE A 357 13.05 -2.14 19.68
CA PHE A 357 14.05 -2.72 18.80
C PHE A 357 15.38 -2.02 19.00
N ARG A 358 16.45 -2.78 19.16
CA ARG A 358 17.80 -2.26 19.29
C ARG A 358 18.64 -2.66 18.08
N ALA A 359 19.26 -1.68 17.45
CA ALA A 359 20.23 -1.86 16.38
C ALA A 359 21.66 -2.02 16.95
N GLU A 360 22.60 -2.41 16.10
CA GLU A 360 23.99 -2.67 16.52
C GLU A 360 24.86 -1.41 16.58
N SER A 361 24.50 -0.37 15.84
CA SER A 361 25.27 0.87 15.69
C SER A 361 24.35 2.06 15.50
N GLU A 362 24.90 3.27 15.67
CA GLU A 362 24.19 4.53 15.40
C GLU A 362 23.72 4.60 13.93
N TYR A 363 24.58 4.23 12.98
CA TYR A 363 24.22 4.21 11.56
C TYR A 363 23.04 3.29 11.29
N THR A 364 23.09 2.04 11.78
CA THR A 364 22.02 1.07 11.54
C THR A 364 20.73 1.49 12.24
N PHE A 365 20.81 2.06 13.44
CA PHE A 365 19.66 2.66 14.13
C PHE A 365 19.00 3.76 13.29
N SER A 366 19.78 4.74 12.83
CA SER A 366 19.28 5.84 12.01
C SER A 366 18.69 5.32 10.69
N ARG A 367 19.31 4.31 10.06
CA ARG A 367 18.81 3.70 8.83
C ARG A 367 17.50 2.94 9.04
N TRP A 368 17.36 2.18 10.14
CA TRP A 368 16.11 1.51 10.50
C TRP A 368 14.98 2.51 10.78
N MET A 369 15.28 3.59 11.51
CA MET A 369 14.34 4.69 11.74
C MET A 369 13.89 5.34 10.44
N GLU A 370 14.82 5.65 9.53
CA GLU A 370 14.56 6.26 8.21
C GLU A 370 13.59 5.42 7.39
N VAL A 371 13.89 4.13 7.19
CA VAL A 371 13.05 3.26 6.33
C VAL A 371 11.69 2.97 6.96
N ILE A 372 11.62 2.74 8.28
CA ILE A 372 10.35 2.47 8.94
C ILE A 372 9.47 3.73 8.95
N SER A 373 10.05 4.91 9.20
CA SER A 373 9.31 6.17 9.20
C SER A 373 8.58 6.39 7.87
N SER A 374 9.22 6.04 6.75
CA SER A 374 8.64 6.16 5.40
C SER A 374 7.37 5.34 5.15
N ALA A 375 7.09 4.35 6.00
CA ALA A 375 5.97 3.41 5.89
C ALA A 375 4.97 3.49 7.06
N THR A 376 5.15 4.48 7.95
CA THR A 376 4.30 4.72 9.12
C THR A 376 3.45 5.98 8.93
N GLN A 377 2.51 6.25 9.86
CA GLN A 377 1.55 7.37 9.73
C GLN A 377 2.20 8.75 9.51
N ASN A 378 3.45 8.92 9.94
CA ASN A 378 4.18 10.19 9.87
C ASN A 378 5.01 10.35 8.58
N ALA A 379 4.82 9.53 7.56
CA ALA A 379 5.35 9.81 6.22
C ALA A 379 4.61 11.04 5.66
N GLY A 380 5.00 12.24 6.11
CA GLY A 380 4.36 13.50 5.74
C GLY A 380 4.47 13.74 4.24
N ARG A 381 3.33 13.92 3.57
CA ARG A 381 3.27 14.72 2.34
C ARG A 381 3.31 16.18 2.79
N THR A 382 4.31 16.93 2.33
CA THR A 382 4.34 18.39 2.50
C THR A 382 3.14 18.98 1.75
N ARG A 383 2.26 19.70 2.46
CA ARG A 383 1.03 20.30 1.90
C ARG A 383 1.37 21.21 0.70
N LEU A 384 0.81 20.92 -0.48
CA LEU A 384 0.85 21.83 -1.64
C LEU A 384 -0.29 22.86 -1.64
N PHE A 385 -1.31 22.68 -0.80
CA PHE A 385 -2.38 23.66 -0.63
C PHE A 385 -2.24 24.38 0.71
N SER A 386 -1.33 25.35 0.76
CA SER A 386 -1.43 26.43 1.75
C SER A 386 -2.70 27.20 1.44
N ARG A 387 -3.66 27.20 2.38
CA ARG A 387 -4.78 28.15 2.35
C ARG A 387 -4.20 29.55 2.18
N LYS A 388 -4.78 30.30 1.25
CA LYS A 388 -4.62 31.74 1.15
C LYS A 388 -4.96 32.35 2.51
N ASP A 389 -3.93 32.81 3.22
CA ASP A 389 -4.07 33.95 4.10
C ASP A 389 -4.32 35.17 3.20
N SER A 390 -5.58 35.54 3.05
CA SER A 390 -6.03 36.84 2.51
C SER A 390 -7.52 37.00 2.75
N ALA A 391 -7.86 37.41 3.98
CA ALA A 391 -9.10 38.07 4.41
C ALA A 391 -9.07 38.09 5.96
N LEU A 392 -9.06 39.19 6.70
CA LEU A 392 -9.33 40.60 6.47
C LEU A 392 -8.56 41.38 7.56
N ASP A 393 -7.87 42.45 7.18
CA ASP A 393 -7.69 43.61 8.07
C ASP A 393 -8.90 44.51 7.81
N ASP A 394 -9.71 44.73 8.85
CA ASP A 394 -10.54 45.92 9.05
C ASP A 394 -10.22 46.49 10.44
#